data_AF-A0A7K1BMA2-F1
#
_entry.id   AF-A0A7K1BMA2-F1
#
_cell.length_a   1.000
_cell.length_b   1.000
_cell.length_c   1.000
_cell.angle_alpha   90.00
_cell.angle_beta   90.00
_cell.angle_gamma   90.00
#
_symmetry.space_group_name_H-M   'P 1'
#
loop_
_entity.id
_entity.type
_entity.pdbx_description
1 polymer ?
#
loop_
_entity_poly.entity_id
_entity_poly.type
_entity_poly.pdbx_seq_one_letter_code
_entity_poly.pdbx_strand_id
1 'polypeptide(L)'
;MSAAEIETPTDRWPMGYLDQHRDLLIASAIDPLVAQERGYRSVTEKSTLQRCYFSKSQVRVPGLLIPLHSVTGQNAGYQFRPDSPRYRNGKPVKYET
;
A
#
# COMPACT_ATOMS: atom_id res chain seq x y z
N MET A 1 -7.86 26.30 31.04
CA MET A 1 -6.60 25.78 30.47
C MET A 1 -6.97 25.15 29.14
N SER A 2 -6.64 25.83 28.04
CA SER A 2 -7.03 25.42 26.69
C SER A 2 -6.14 24.26 26.24
N ALA A 3 -6.73 23.11 25.94
CA ALA A 3 -6.06 22.09 25.15
C ALA A 3 -5.78 22.74 23.79
N ALA A 4 -4.50 22.83 23.42
CA ALA A 4 -4.15 23.14 22.05
C ALA A 4 -4.71 22.01 21.19
N GLU A 5 -5.69 22.32 20.36
CA GLU A 5 -6.07 21.49 19.23
C GLU A 5 -4.83 21.36 18.35
N ILE A 6 -4.14 20.23 18.47
CA ILE A 6 -3.10 19.86 17.54
C ILE A 6 -3.84 19.51 16.25
N GLU A 7 -4.02 20.51 15.37
CA GLU A 7 -4.32 20.28 13.96
C GLU A 7 -3.16 19.47 13.38
N THR A 8 -3.27 18.15 13.49
CA THR A 8 -2.38 17.25 12.78
C THR A 8 -2.75 17.44 11.30
N PRO A 9 -1.82 17.83 10.40
CA PRO A 9 -2.17 18.03 9.01
C PRO A 9 -2.57 16.67 8.41
N THR A 10 -3.86 16.35 8.43
CA THR A 10 -4.45 15.16 7.82
C THR A 10 -4.21 15.12 6.31
N ASP A 11 -3.80 16.24 5.70
CA ASP A 11 -3.40 16.34 4.30
C ASP A 11 -1.94 15.94 4.01
N ARG A 12 -1.07 15.80 5.02
CA ARG A 12 0.35 15.48 4.78
C ARG A 12 0.59 13.97 4.76
N TRP A 13 0.64 13.41 3.56
CA TRP A 13 1.12 12.05 3.34
C TRP A 13 2.57 11.89 3.81
N PRO A 14 2.90 10.82 4.55
CA PRO A 14 4.28 10.51 4.91
C PRO A 14 5.20 10.42 3.67
N MET A 15 6.48 10.67 3.89
CA MET A 15 7.51 10.49 2.85
C MET A 15 7.53 9.02 2.39
N GLY A 16 7.77 8.80 1.09
CA GLY A 16 7.87 7.46 0.50
C GLY A 16 6.60 6.97 -0.22
N TYR A 17 5.48 7.69 -0.14
CA TYR A 17 4.34 7.45 -1.03
C TYR A 17 4.56 8.14 -2.39
N LEU A 18 4.40 7.39 -3.48
CA LEU A 18 4.32 7.95 -4.84
C LEU A 18 2.96 8.61 -5.03
N ASP A 19 2.89 9.66 -5.83
CA ASP A 19 1.68 10.48 -5.97
C ASP A 19 0.48 9.67 -6.44
N GLN A 20 0.65 8.80 -7.44
CA GLN A 20 -0.43 7.91 -7.89
C GLN A 20 -0.94 6.94 -6.82
N HIS A 21 -0.09 6.57 -5.86
CA HIS A 21 -0.51 5.74 -4.73
C HIS A 21 -1.26 6.55 -3.68
N ARG A 22 -0.87 7.81 -3.43
CA ARG A 22 -1.60 8.74 -2.56
C ARG A 22 -2.99 8.99 -3.12
N ASP A 23 -3.09 9.37 -4.39
CA ASP A 23 -4.34 9.60 -5.09
C ASP A 23 -5.26 8.40 -5.02
N LEU A 24 -4.70 7.20 -5.18
CA LEU A 24 -5.45 5.97 -5.07
C LEU A 24 -6.03 5.74 -3.67
N LEU A 25 -5.24 5.99 -2.62
CA LEU A 25 -5.67 5.82 -1.23
C LEU A 25 -6.71 6.88 -0.85
N ILE A 26 -6.52 8.13 -1.27
CA ILE A 26 -7.49 9.22 -1.11
C ILE A 26 -8.81 8.85 -1.79
N ALA A 27 -8.77 8.42 -3.06
CA ALA A 27 -9.96 7.98 -3.79
C ALA A 27 -10.65 6.76 -3.16
N SER A 28 -9.93 6.01 -2.31
CA SER A 28 -10.46 4.87 -1.55
C SER A 28 -10.88 5.26 -0.12
N ALA A 29 -10.91 6.55 0.22
CA ALA A 29 -11.19 7.08 1.55
C ALA A 29 -10.31 6.48 2.65
N ILE A 30 -9.04 6.20 2.34
CA ILE A 30 -8.05 5.73 3.31
C ILE A 30 -7.27 6.93 3.84
N ASP A 31 -7.40 7.17 5.14
CA ASP A 31 -6.67 8.21 5.85
C ASP A 31 -5.15 7.95 5.83
N PRO A 32 -4.29 8.98 5.64
CA PRO A 32 -2.84 8.79 5.57
C PRO A 32 -2.21 8.20 6.84
N LEU A 33 -2.73 8.54 8.02
CA LEU A 33 -2.26 7.98 9.29
C LEU A 33 -2.67 6.51 9.42
N VAL A 34 -3.88 6.17 8.97
CA VAL A 34 -4.33 4.76 8.90
C VAL A 34 -3.48 3.96 7.92
N ALA A 35 -3.16 4.51 6.75
CA ALA A 35 -2.28 3.85 5.78
C ALA A 35 -0.88 3.61 6.38
N GLN A 36 -0.34 4.61 7.07
CA GLN A 36 0.95 4.52 7.76
C GLN A 36 0.93 3.47 8.89
N GLU A 37 -0.05 3.53 9.79
CA GLU A 37 -0.20 2.62 10.92
C GLU A 37 -0.32 1.17 10.45
N ARG A 38 -1.09 0.94 9.38
CA ARG A 38 -1.24 -0.39 8.77
C ARG A 38 -0.06 -0.80 7.88
N GLY A 39 0.95 0.04 7.70
CA GLY A 39 2.18 -0.28 6.98
C GLY A 39 2.04 -0.36 5.45
N TYR A 40 1.06 0.35 4.87
CA TYR A 40 0.98 0.54 3.42
C TYR A 40 2.27 1.20 2.93
N ARG A 41 2.74 0.83 1.73
CA ARG A 41 3.94 1.44 1.16
C ARG A 41 3.99 1.34 -0.36
N SER A 42 4.52 2.38 -0.99
CA SER A 42 5.03 2.28 -2.36
C SER A 42 6.23 1.35 -2.39
N VAL A 43 6.27 0.45 -3.36
CA VAL A 43 7.42 -0.41 -3.60
C VAL A 43 7.94 -0.17 -5.00
N THR A 44 9.17 0.32 -5.09
CA THR A 44 9.91 0.55 -6.34
C THR A 44 10.99 -0.50 -6.58
N GLU A 45 11.31 -1.30 -5.56
CA GLU A 45 12.36 -2.32 -5.62
C GLU A 45 11.79 -3.74 -5.67
N LYS A 46 12.25 -4.52 -6.65
CA LYS A 46 11.87 -5.93 -6.80
C LYS A 46 12.24 -6.78 -5.58
N SER A 47 13.36 -6.45 -4.93
CA SER A 47 13.87 -7.18 -3.76
C SER A 47 12.91 -7.13 -2.56
N THR A 48 12.14 -6.05 -2.44
CA THR A 48 11.12 -5.89 -1.38
C THR A 48 9.99 -6.90 -1.54
N LEU A 49 9.51 -7.11 -2.79
CA LEU A 49 8.43 -8.06 -3.05
C LEU A 49 8.89 -9.51 -2.89
N GLN A 50 10.12 -9.82 -3.26
CA GLN A 50 10.71 -11.15 -3.04
C GLN A 50 10.82 -11.49 -1.55
N ARG A 51 11.19 -10.52 -0.71
CA ARG A 51 11.18 -10.66 0.76
C ARG A 51 9.77 -10.82 1.33
N CYS A 52 8.75 -10.35 0.63
CA CYS A 52 7.34 -10.58 0.93
C CYS A 52 6.79 -11.86 0.26
N TYR A 53 7.67 -12.74 -0.25
CA TYR A 53 7.33 -14.05 -0.83
C TYR A 53 6.50 -14.04 -2.13
N PHE A 54 6.44 -12.90 -2.83
CA PHE A 54 5.83 -12.86 -4.17
C PHE A 54 6.66 -13.64 -5.18
N SER A 55 5.99 -14.41 -6.04
CA SER A 55 6.65 -15.16 -7.11
C SER A 55 7.18 -14.23 -8.22
N LYS A 56 8.16 -14.69 -9.00
CA LYS A 56 8.82 -13.86 -10.03
C LYS A 56 7.84 -13.20 -11.02
N SER A 57 6.72 -13.85 -11.35
CA SER A 57 5.71 -13.31 -12.25
C SER A 57 4.87 -12.17 -11.63
N GLN A 58 4.80 -12.11 -10.30
CA GLN A 58 4.06 -11.12 -9.52
C GLN A 58 4.91 -9.90 -9.14
N VAL A 59 6.24 -9.99 -9.27
CA VAL A 59 7.19 -8.92 -8.94
C VAL A 59 7.22 -7.86 -10.06
N ARG A 60 6.22 -6.95 -10.05
CA ARG A 60 6.05 -5.87 -11.03
C ARG A 60 6.01 -4.51 -10.35
N VAL A 61 7.18 -3.90 -10.20
CA VAL A 61 7.34 -2.56 -9.61
C VAL A 61 7.29 -1.47 -10.69
N PRO A 62 6.85 -0.24 -10.37
CA PRO A 62 6.33 0.19 -9.06
C PRO A 62 4.92 -0.33 -8.76
N GLY A 63 4.54 -0.30 -7.48
CA GLY A 63 3.16 -0.54 -7.05
C GLY A 63 2.96 -0.35 -5.54
N LEU A 64 1.73 -0.50 -5.10
CA LEU A 64 1.32 -0.34 -3.70
C LEU A 64 1.29 -1.70 -3.00
N LEU A 65 2.07 -1.85 -1.94
CA LEU A 65 2.01 -3.01 -1.05
C LEU A 65 1.04 -2.73 0.11
N ILE A 66 0.17 -3.69 0.36
CA ILE A 66 -0.94 -3.61 1.31
C ILE A 66 -0.82 -4.78 2.30
N PRO A 67 -0.42 -4.52 3.56
CA PRO A 67 -0.44 -5.56 4.59
C PRO A 67 -1.87 -6.04 4.89
N LEU A 68 -2.02 -7.35 5.01
CA LEU A 68 -3.23 -7.99 5.50
C LEU A 68 -3.08 -8.23 6.99
N HIS A 69 -4.05 -7.81 7.79
CA HIS A 69 -4.07 -8.07 9.22
C HIS A 69 -5.13 -9.13 9.53
N SER A 70 -4.79 -10.09 10.39
CA SER A 70 -5.73 -11.07 10.93
C SER A 70 -6.72 -10.40 11.88
N VAL A 71 -7.74 -11.14 12.31
CA VAL A 71 -8.68 -10.70 13.36
C VAL A 71 -8.00 -10.43 14.70
N THR A 72 -6.77 -10.92 14.90
CA THR A 72 -5.94 -10.65 16.09
C THR A 72 -4.96 -9.49 15.88
N GLY A 73 -5.08 -8.75 14.77
CA GLY A 73 -4.23 -7.60 14.43
C GLY A 73 -2.84 -7.97 13.89
N GLN A 74 -2.50 -9.26 13.84
CA GLN A 74 -1.20 -9.74 13.36
C GLN A 74 -1.12 -9.68 11.83
N ASN A 75 0.07 -9.45 11.29
CA ASN A 75 0.26 -9.49 9.84
C ASN A 75 0.07 -10.94 9.33
N ALA A 76 -0.93 -11.12 8.46
CA ALA A 76 -1.32 -12.40 7.86
C ALA A 76 -0.82 -12.58 6.42
N GLY A 77 -0.11 -11.59 5.87
CA GLY A 77 0.40 -11.60 4.50
C GLY A 77 0.30 -10.23 3.83
N TYR A 78 0.45 -10.22 2.53
CA TYR A 78 0.44 -8.99 1.74
C TYR A 78 -0.40 -9.17 0.49
N GLN A 79 -1.13 -8.11 0.12
CA GLN A 79 -1.54 -7.91 -1.27
C GLN A 79 -0.59 -6.91 -1.92
N PHE A 80 -0.31 -7.09 -3.19
CA PHE A 80 0.44 -6.13 -3.98
C PHE A 80 -0.39 -5.68 -5.19
N ARG A 81 -0.58 -4.36 -5.31
CA ARG A 81 -1.22 -3.74 -6.46
C ARG A 81 -0.16 -3.08 -7.34
N PRO A 82 0.32 -3.74 -8.41
CA PRO A 82 1.23 -3.13 -9.36
C PRO A 82 0.56 -1.97 -10.10
N ASP A 83 1.33 -0.94 -10.44
CA ASP A 83 0.86 0.15 -11.31
C ASP A 83 0.57 -0.38 -12.72
N SER A 84 1.36 -1.35 -13.17
CA SER A 84 1.20 -2.05 -14.44
C SER A 84 0.88 -3.54 -14.21
N PRO A 85 -0.41 -3.90 -14.04
CA PRO A 85 -0.81 -5.27 -13.75
C PRO A 85 -0.45 -6.23 -14.89
N ARG A 86 -0.13 -7.47 -14.54
CA ARG A 86 -0.06 -8.54 -15.54
C ARG A 86 -1.44 -8.94 -15.99
N TYR A 87 -1.52 -9.56 -17.16
CA TYR A 87 -2.75 -10.13 -17.67
C TYR A 87 -2.80 -11.62 -17.41
N ARG A 88 -3.98 -12.12 -17.03
CA ARG A 88 -4.29 -13.55 -16.94
C ARG A 88 -5.62 -13.77 -17.63
N ASN A 89 -5.67 -14.67 -18.61
CA ASN A 89 -6.87 -14.98 -19.39
C ASN A 89 -7.52 -13.71 -19.97
N GLY A 90 -6.71 -12.80 -20.53
CA GLY A 90 -7.18 -11.55 -21.14
C GLY A 90 -7.61 -10.45 -20.16
N LYS A 91 -7.54 -10.67 -18.84
CA LYS A 91 -7.95 -9.70 -17.82
C LYS A 91 -6.75 -9.22 -16.98
N PRO A 92 -6.67 -7.93 -16.63
CA PRO A 92 -5.64 -7.44 -15.74
C PRO A 92 -5.84 -8.00 -14.32
N VAL A 93 -4.77 -8.50 -13.72
CA VAL A 93 -4.74 -8.95 -12.33
C VAL A 93 -4.44 -7.75 -11.45
N LYS A 94 -5.49 -7.16 -10.87
CA LYS A 94 -5.39 -5.93 -10.07
C LYS A 94 -4.57 -6.11 -8.78
N TYR A 95 -4.68 -7.29 -8.15
CA TYR A 95 -3.97 -7.62 -6.91
C TYR A 95 -3.25 -8.95 -7.05
N GLU A 96 -2.01 -8.99 -6.62
CA GLU A 96 -1.23 -10.19 -6.40
C GLU A 96 -1.29 -10.59 -4.93
N THR A 97 -1.26 -11.91 -4.68
CA THR A 97 -1.27 -12.56 -3.36
C THR A 97 -0.28 -13.70 -3.33
#